data_AF-A0A396KZX7-F1
#
_entry.id   AF-A0A396KZX7-F1
#
_cell.length_a   1.000
_cell.length_b   1.000
_cell.length_c   1.000
_cell.angle_alpha   90.00
_cell.angle_beta   90.00
_cell.angle_gamma   90.00
#
_symmetry.space_group_name_H-M   'P 1'
#
loop_
_entity.id
_entity.type
_entity.pdbx_description
1 polymer ?
#
loop_
_entity_poly.entity_id
_entity_poly.type
_entity_poly.pdbx_seq_one_letter_code
_entity_poly.pdbx_strand_id
1 'polypeptide(L)' 'MVTLLTNLFILLQNSGGKEMIAMLWAQQIILEKKTYAQVPRLLKDKVKEVLIDSGMEELVTEEQ' A
#
# COMPACT_ATOMS: atom_id res chain seq x y z
N MET A 1 11.64 12.43 -24.53
CA MET A 1 10.29 12.21 -23.96
C MET A 1 10.21 10.91 -23.15
N VAL A 2 10.76 9.80 -23.64
CA VAL A 2 10.79 8.51 -22.93
C VAL A 2 11.54 8.60 -21.59
N THR A 3 12.72 9.22 -21.56
CA THR A 3 13.58 9.36 -20.36
C THR A 3 12.94 10.11 -19.18
N LEU A 4 12.05 11.07 -19.44
CA LEU A 4 11.31 11.79 -18.39
C LEU A 4 10.24 10.91 -17.75
N LEU A 5 9.51 10.14 -18.57
CA LEU A 5 8.53 9.16 -18.11
C LEU A 5 9.21 8.02 -17.36
N THR A 6 10.39 7.56 -17.81
CA THR A 6 11.15 6.52 -17.12
C THR A 6 11.67 7.00 -15.77
N ASN A 7 12.22 8.22 -15.68
CA ASN A 7 12.69 8.78 -14.41
C ASN A 7 11.55 9.02 -13.40
N LEU A 8 10.36 9.40 -13.88
CA LEU A 8 9.16 9.50 -13.04
C LEU A 8 8.72 8.12 -12.52
N PHE A 9 8.76 7.09 -13.38
CA PHE A 9 8.48 5.71 -12.97
C PHE A 9 9.52 5.17 -11.97
N ILE A 10 10.80 5.48 -12.16
CA ILE A 10 11.90 5.10 -11.25
C ILE A 10 11.75 5.82 -9.90
N LEU A 11 11.37 7.10 -9.88
CA LEU A 11 11.06 7.84 -8.65
C LEU A 11 9.87 7.26 -7.89
N LEU A 12 8.81 6.83 -8.59
CA LEU A 12 7.66 6.16 -8.00
C LEU A 12 7.99 4.74 -7.49
N GLN A 13 9.02 4.10 -8.04
CA GLN A 13 9.52 2.79 -7.59
C GLN A 13 10.60 2.87 -6.51
N ASN A 14 11.15 4.06 -6.24
CA ASN A 14 12.10 4.29 -5.16
C ASN A 14 11.39 4.05 -3.81
N SER A 15 12.09 3.51 -2.80
CA SER A 15 11.46 2.95 -1.58
C SER A 15 10.40 3.84 -0.92
N GLY A 16 10.61 5.16 -0.90
CA GLY A 16 9.63 6.11 -0.34
C GLY A 16 8.29 6.18 -1.08
N GLY A 17 8.25 5.91 -2.39
CA GLY A 17 6.99 5.88 -3.15
C GLY A 17 6.11 4.69 -2.76
N LYS A 18 6.71 3.51 -2.54
CA LYS A 18 5.98 2.31 -2.12
C LYS A 18 5.44 2.45 -0.70
N GLU A 19 6.21 3.04 0.20
CA GLU A 19 5.79 3.32 1.58
C GLU A 19 4.61 4.29 1.62
N MET A 20 4.68 5.39 0.87
CA MET A 20 3.58 6.35 0.79
C MET A 20 2.30 5.71 0.23
N ILE A 21 2.42 4.88 -0.81
CA ILE A 21 1.27 4.17 -1.39
C ILE A 21 0.71 3.14 -0.40
N ALA A 22 1.55 2.42 0.35
CA ALA A 22 1.10 1.48 1.37
C ALA A 22 0.33 2.17 2.51
N MET A 23 0.80 3.34 2.95
CA MET A 23 0.11 4.13 3.97
C MET A 23 -1.27 4.60 3.51
N LEU A 24 -1.37 5.10 2.27
CA LEU A 24 -2.66 5.47 1.68
C LEU A 24 -3.60 4.26 1.54
N TRP A 25 -3.06 3.08 1.20
CA TRP A 25 -3.85 1.86 1.14
C TRP A 25 -4.38 1.43 2.51
N ALA A 26 -3.54 1.44 3.55
CA ALA A 26 -3.98 1.18 4.91
C ALA A 26 -5.11 2.14 5.33
N GLN A 27 -5.00 3.42 5.00
CA GLN A 27 -6.09 4.39 5.23
C GLN A 27 -7.38 4.04 4.46
N GLN A 28 -7.29 3.58 3.21
CA GLN A 28 -8.49 3.15 2.47
C GLN A 28 -9.17 1.94 3.12
N ILE A 29 -8.40 1.05 3.75
CA ILE A 29 -8.90 -0.11 4.49
C ILE A 29 -9.55 0.32 5.81
N ILE A 30 -8.93 1.25 6.55
CA ILE A 30 -9.48 1.82 7.78
C ILE A 30 -10.79 2.58 7.51
N LEU A 31 -10.90 3.23 6.35
CA LEU A 31 -12.13 3.91 5.90
C LEU A 31 -13.16 2.95 5.29
N GLU A 32 -12.93 1.63 5.33
CA GLU A 32 -13.81 0.58 4.78
C GLU A 32 -14.13 0.73 3.28
N LYS A 33 -13.32 1.51 2.54
CA LYS A 33 -13.48 1.70 1.10
C LYS A 33 -12.89 0.55 0.28
N LYS A 34 -11.95 -0.17 0.88
CA LYS A 34 -11.23 -1.31 0.29
C LYS A 34 -10.98 -2.35 1.36
N THR A 35 -10.82 -3.61 0.96
CA THR A 35 -10.43 -4.69 1.86
C THR A 35 -8.96 -5.04 1.68
N TYR A 36 -8.36 -5.64 2.70
CA TYR A 36 -6.96 -6.08 2.65
C TYR A 36 -6.71 -7.10 1.52
N ALA A 37 -7.71 -7.90 1.15
CA ALA A 37 -7.67 -8.81 0.01
C ALA A 37 -7.43 -8.10 -1.35
N GLN A 38 -7.84 -6.83 -1.47
CA GLN A 38 -7.66 -6.04 -2.70
C GLN A 38 -6.27 -5.41 -2.81
N VAL A 39 -5.43 -5.52 -1.77
CA VAL A 39 -4.09 -4.91 -1.76
C VAL A 39 -3.19 -5.66 -2.75
N PRO A 40 -2.49 -4.94 -3.66
CA PRO A 40 -1.54 -5.56 -4.56
C PRO A 40 -0.45 -6.33 -3.80
N ARG A 41 -0.08 -7.53 -4.27
CA ARG A 41 0.94 -8.39 -3.64
C ARG A 41 2.23 -7.65 -3.24
N LEU A 42 2.69 -6.71 -4.08
CA LEU A 42 3.92 -5.94 -3.85
C LEU A 42 3.85 -4.99 -2.64
N LEU A 43 2.65 -4.61 -2.20
CA LEU A 43 2.41 -3.68 -1.10
C LEU A 43 1.77 -4.38 0.10
N LYS A 44 1.32 -5.63 -0.05
CA LYS A 44 0.52 -6.37 0.93
C LYS A 44 1.22 -6.48 2.28
N ASP A 45 2.50 -6.86 2.27
CA ASP A 45 3.31 -6.95 3.49
C ASP A 45 3.46 -5.59 4.17
N LYS A 46 3.68 -4.52 3.39
CA LYS A 46 3.85 -3.16 3.94
C LYS A 46 2.56 -2.57 4.47
N VAL A 47 1.43 -2.80 3.79
CA VAL A 47 0.10 -2.39 4.25
C VAL A 47 -0.27 -3.11 5.54
N LYS A 48 0.09 -4.40 5.66
CA LYS A 48 -0.08 -5.16 6.90
C LYS A 48 0.71 -4.57 8.06
N GLU A 49 1.99 -4.27 7.84
CA GLU A 49 2.81 -3.59 8.87
C GLU A 49 2.14 -2.28 9.33
N VAL A 50 1.72 -1.43 8.38
CA VAL A 50 1.07 -0.14 8.72
C VAL A 50 -0.24 -0.34 9.50
N LEU A 51 -1.04 -1.35 9.16
CA LEU A 51 -2.29 -1.65 9.86
C LEU A 51 -2.01 -2.15 11.29
N ILE A 52 -1.00 -3.01 11.48
CA ILE A 52 -0.58 -3.49 12.80
C ILE A 52 -0.04 -2.32 13.64
N ASP A 53 0.84 -1.49 13.07
CA ASP A 53 1.38 -0.30 13.75
C ASP A 53 0.29 0.70 14.15
N SER A 54 -0.82 0.72 13.40
CA SER A 54 -1.99 1.56 13.69
C SER A 54 -2.99 0.91 14.65
N GLY A 55 -2.74 -0.31 15.15
CA GLY A 55 -3.64 -1.05 16.03
C GLY A 55 -4.90 -1.61 15.34
N MET A 56 -4.88 -1.72 14.00
CA MET A 56 -6.01 -2.17 13.17
C MET A 56 -5.74 -3.57 12.58
N GLU A 57 -5.11 -4.44 13.37
CA GLU A 57 -4.74 -5.81 12.95
C GLU A 57 -5.94 -6.68 12.56
N GLU A 58 -7.12 -6.41 13.12
CA GLU A 58 -8.39 -7.07 12.76
C GLU A 58 -8.81 -6.82 11.31
N LEU A 59 -8.36 -5.71 10.70
CA LEU A 59 -8.63 -5.40 9.29
C LEU A 59 -7.70 -6.15 8.32
N VAL A 60 -6.68 -6.84 8.83
CA VAL A 60 -5.80 -7.73 8.04
C VAL A 60 -6.47 -9.10 7.86
N THR A 61 -7.72 -9.07 7.40
CA THR A 61 -8.50 -10.26 7.10
C THR A 61 -8.41 -10.56 5.62
N GLU A 62 -7.83 -11.73 5.31
CA GLU A 62 -8.04 -12.38 4.03
C GLU A 62 -9.39 -13.09 4.14
N GLU A 63 -10.50 -12.36 3.97
CA GLU A 63 -11.77 -13.04 3.71
C GLU A 63 -11.54 -13.99 2.53
N GLN A 64 -11.82 -15.27 2.77
CA GLN A 64 -11.52 -16.40 1.87
C GLN A 64 -12.17 -16.25 0.49
#